data_AF-A0A849C038-F1
#
_entry.id   AF-A0A849C038-F1
#
_cell.length_a   1.000
_cell.length_b   1.000
_cell.length_c   1.000
_cell.angle_alpha   90.00
_cell.angle_beta   90.00
_cell.angle_gamma   90.00
#
_symmetry.space_group_name_H-M   'P 1'
#
loop_
_entity.id
_entity.type
_entity.pdbx_description
1 polymer ?
#
loop_
_entity_poly.entity_id
_entity_poly.type
_entity_poly.pdbx_seq_one_letter_code
_entity_poly.pdbx_strand_id
1 'polypeptide(L)'
;MTRSRKQRPPTARSVIRRGRGVRGPMLPPTVPAWRTRGQQFDRLVLEAFAPLDGRWHDRLTKLDIAVDDVPKIRPLHPDSVTWPDEVVADGPVPLSRLIPAGVDRHGVATRARVVLFRKPLELRASDPDDLVDLLREVLVQQIATYLGVDPDIIDPAPE
;
A
#
# COMPACT_ATOMS: atom_id res chain seq x y z
N MET A 1 -0.88 40.33 -48.01
CA MET A 1 -1.98 40.45 -47.02
C MET A 1 -2.44 39.05 -46.63
N THR A 2 -1.94 38.49 -45.53
CA THR A 2 -2.21 37.11 -45.13
C THR A 2 -3.41 37.07 -44.18
N ARG A 3 -4.55 36.55 -44.62
CA ARG A 3 -5.76 36.43 -43.77
C ARG A 3 -5.56 35.29 -42.76
N SER A 4 -5.45 35.66 -41.48
CA SER A 4 -5.44 34.73 -40.36
C SER A 4 -6.79 34.00 -40.28
N ARG A 5 -6.78 32.68 -40.51
CA ARG A 5 -7.95 31.82 -40.37
C ARG A 5 -8.17 31.57 -38.87
N LYS A 6 -9.18 32.22 -38.27
CA LYS A 6 -9.66 31.91 -36.91
C LYS A 6 -10.02 30.42 -36.84
N GLN A 7 -9.20 29.63 -36.17
CA GLN A 7 -9.54 28.24 -35.87
C GLN A 7 -10.64 28.24 -34.80
N ARG A 8 -11.83 27.75 -35.15
CA ARG A 8 -12.90 27.51 -34.19
C ARG A 8 -12.50 26.33 -33.28
N PRO A 9 -12.77 26.39 -31.97
CA PRO A 9 -12.48 25.27 -31.08
C PRO A 9 -13.28 24.04 -31.53
N PRO A 10 -12.65 22.85 -31.60
CA PRO A 10 -13.34 21.64 -32.01
C PRO A 10 -14.39 21.26 -30.95
N THR A 11 -15.66 21.29 -31.33
CA THR A 11 -16.76 20.80 -30.48
C THR A 11 -16.72 19.26 -30.41
N ALA A 12 -17.13 18.68 -29.28
CA ALA A 12 -17.15 17.22 -29.05
C ALA A 12 -17.82 16.42 -30.19
N ARG A 13 -18.84 16.98 -30.85
CA ARG A 13 -19.55 16.34 -31.98
C ARG A 13 -18.67 16.16 -33.23
N SER A 14 -17.69 17.02 -33.50
CA SER A 14 -16.83 16.88 -34.69
C SER A 14 -15.74 15.82 -34.54
N VAL A 15 -15.39 15.47 -33.30
CA VAL A 15 -14.33 14.51 -32.95
C VAL A 15 -14.80 13.06 -33.16
N ILE A 16 -16.06 12.77 -32.85
CA ILE A 16 -16.66 11.42 -32.97
C ILE A 16 -16.69 10.93 -34.44
N ARG A 17 -16.88 11.83 -35.41
CA ARG A 17 -17.01 11.46 -36.83
C ARG A 17 -15.74 10.94 -37.50
N ARG A 18 -14.55 11.08 -36.90
CA ARG A 18 -13.27 10.65 -37.51
C ARG A 18 -12.66 9.39 -36.88
N GLY A 19 -13.43 8.63 -36.09
CA GLY A 19 -12.97 7.38 -35.48
C GLY A 19 -11.80 7.54 -34.50
N ARG A 20 -11.53 8.78 -34.05
CA ARG A 20 -10.50 9.10 -33.08
C ARG A 20 -11.22 9.65 -31.85
N GLY A 21 -11.63 8.74 -30.97
CA GLY A 21 -12.24 9.08 -29.69
C GLY A 21 -11.32 9.94 -28.83
N VAL A 22 -11.79 10.29 -27.62
CA VAL A 22 -11.03 11.10 -26.67
C VAL A 22 -9.66 10.46 -26.43
N ARG A 23 -8.60 11.14 -26.83
CA ARG A 23 -7.22 10.74 -26.56
C ARG A 23 -6.65 11.71 -25.56
N GLY A 24 -6.60 11.28 -24.30
CA GLY A 24 -6.09 12.09 -23.21
C GLY A 24 -6.67 11.66 -21.87
N PRO A 25 -6.04 12.09 -20.78
CA PRO A 25 -6.55 11.89 -19.43
C PRO A 25 -7.97 12.46 -19.30
N MET A 26 -8.96 11.59 -19.03
CA MET A 26 -10.37 12.00 -18.87
C MET A 26 -10.60 12.85 -17.63
N LEU A 27 -9.71 12.69 -16.64
CA LEU A 27 -9.73 13.37 -15.36
C LEU A 27 -8.43 14.18 -15.26
N PRO A 28 -8.43 15.39 -14.69
CA PRO A 28 -7.20 16.11 -14.42
C PRO A 28 -6.44 15.47 -13.23
N PRO A 29 -5.09 15.58 -13.17
CA PRO A 29 -4.30 15.00 -12.09
C PRO A 29 -4.56 15.59 -10.70
N THR A 30 -5.28 16.71 -10.65
CA THR A 30 -5.64 17.42 -9.43
C THR A 30 -6.85 16.83 -8.71
N VAL A 31 -7.64 15.96 -9.35
CA VAL A 31 -8.84 15.39 -8.72
C VAL A 31 -8.58 14.01 -8.11
N PRO A 32 -9.20 13.67 -6.96
CA PRO A 32 -9.00 12.37 -6.29
C PRO A 32 -9.18 11.14 -7.18
N ALA A 33 -10.10 11.21 -8.13
CA ALA A 33 -10.40 10.12 -9.07
C ALA A 33 -9.27 9.82 -10.07
N TRP A 34 -8.24 10.66 -10.16
CA TRP A 34 -7.05 10.40 -10.98
C TRP A 34 -6.08 9.40 -10.36
N ARG A 35 -6.19 9.12 -9.06
CA ARG A 35 -5.23 8.28 -8.33
C ARG A 35 -5.22 6.86 -8.86
N THR A 36 -4.03 6.32 -9.06
CA THR A 36 -3.85 4.90 -9.40
C THR A 36 -4.33 4.03 -8.24
N ARG A 37 -4.65 2.76 -8.50
CA ARG A 37 -5.05 1.84 -7.43
C ARG A 37 -3.97 1.69 -6.36
N GLY A 38 -2.68 1.75 -6.73
CA GLY A 38 -1.57 1.74 -5.77
C GLY A 38 -1.60 2.96 -4.85
N GLN A 39 -1.77 4.15 -5.42
CA GLN A 39 -1.89 5.39 -4.63
C GLN A 39 -3.12 5.44 -3.72
N GLN A 40 -4.18 4.69 -4.06
CA GLN A 40 -5.34 4.55 -3.18
C GLN A 40 -5.00 3.66 -1.99
N PHE A 41 -4.36 2.51 -2.24
CA PHE A 41 -3.86 1.63 -1.19
C PHE A 41 -2.86 2.33 -0.25
N ASP A 42 -1.89 3.07 -0.80
CA ASP A 42 -0.91 3.82 0.00
C ASP A 42 -1.60 4.80 0.97
N ARG A 43 -2.74 5.39 0.59
CA ARG A 43 -3.51 6.25 1.48
C ARG A 43 -4.13 5.45 2.63
N LEU A 44 -4.73 4.30 2.35
CA LEU A 44 -5.35 3.45 3.37
C LEU A 44 -4.29 2.93 4.36
N VAL A 45 -3.08 2.62 3.87
CA VAL A 45 -1.94 2.29 4.73
C VAL A 45 -1.60 3.44 5.67
N LEU A 46 -1.51 4.67 5.15
CA LEU A 46 -1.24 5.85 5.99
C LEU A 46 -2.36 6.12 7.00
N GLU A 47 -3.61 5.91 6.60
CA GLU A 47 -4.79 6.04 7.46
C GLU A 47 -4.77 5.03 8.61
N ALA A 48 -4.47 3.76 8.32
CA ALA A 48 -4.32 2.72 9.34
C ALA A 48 -3.10 2.95 10.24
N PHE A 49 -2.01 3.51 9.70
CA PHE A 49 -0.76 3.73 10.45
C PHE A 49 -0.78 4.98 11.32
N ALA A 50 -1.49 6.05 10.92
CA ALA A 50 -1.44 7.34 11.61
C ALA A 50 -1.78 7.27 13.11
N PRO A 51 -2.80 6.51 13.57
CA PRO A 51 -3.06 6.35 15.00
C PRO A 51 -1.93 5.63 15.75
N LEU A 52 -1.27 4.66 15.09
CA LEU A 52 -0.17 3.89 15.67
C LEU A 52 1.08 4.77 15.81
N ASP A 53 1.42 5.55 14.78
CA ASP A 53 2.50 6.54 14.84
C ASP A 53 2.23 7.59 15.92
N GLY A 54 1.00 8.10 16.03
CA GLY A 54 0.63 9.07 17.06
C GLY A 54 0.88 8.59 18.50
N ARG A 55 0.70 7.28 18.77
CA ARG A 55 0.95 6.69 20.10
C ARG A 55 2.41 6.28 20.33
N TRP A 56 3.10 5.82 19.30
CA TRP A 56 4.42 5.16 19.41
C TRP A 56 5.55 5.90 18.69
N HIS A 57 5.33 7.15 18.29
CA HIS A 57 6.18 7.94 17.39
C HIS A 57 7.68 7.79 17.68
N ASP A 58 8.10 8.06 18.93
CA ASP A 58 9.52 8.07 19.33
C ASP A 58 10.22 6.73 19.05
N ARG A 59 9.49 5.61 19.18
CA ARG A 59 10.02 4.27 18.94
C ARG A 59 9.98 3.87 17.47
N LEU A 60 9.10 4.47 16.66
CA LEU A 60 8.90 4.13 15.25
C LEU A 60 9.71 5.00 14.28
N THR A 61 10.44 6.00 14.76
CA THR A 61 11.27 6.91 13.95
C THR A 61 12.27 6.22 13.00
N LYS A 62 12.67 4.97 13.29
CA LYS A 62 13.61 4.17 12.48
C LYS A 62 12.94 3.03 11.71
N LEU A 63 11.61 2.99 11.68
CA LEU A 63 10.82 2.01 10.96
C LEU A 63 10.27 2.63 9.67
N ASP A 64 10.61 2.03 8.53
CA ASP A 64 10.02 2.41 7.24
C ASP A 64 8.82 1.50 6.94
N ILE A 65 7.80 2.04 6.28
CA ILE A 65 6.72 1.24 5.68
C ILE A 65 6.91 1.22 4.17
N ALA A 66 6.83 0.03 3.59
CA ALA A 66 6.89 -0.18 2.15
C ALA A 66 5.72 -1.05 1.69
N VAL A 67 5.31 -0.85 0.44
CA VAL A 67 4.26 -1.64 -0.20
C VAL A 67 4.87 -2.40 -1.38
N ASP A 68 4.56 -3.68 -1.46
CA ASP A 68 4.87 -4.52 -2.62
C ASP A 68 3.59 -5.26 -3.05
N ASP A 69 3.50 -5.70 -4.30
CA ASP A 69 2.25 -6.29 -4.81
C ASP A 69 2.03 -7.72 -4.29
N VAL A 70 2.99 -8.63 -4.52
CA VAL A 70 2.97 -10.03 -4.06
C VAL A 70 4.41 -10.53 -4.02
N PRO A 71 4.85 -11.25 -2.96
CA PRO A 71 6.15 -11.88 -2.98
C PRO A 71 6.16 -13.03 -4.00
N LYS A 72 7.26 -13.16 -4.74
CA LYS A 72 7.45 -14.23 -5.72
C LYS A 72 7.81 -15.54 -5.01
N ILE A 73 6.85 -16.15 -4.34
CA ILE A 73 6.99 -17.44 -3.67
C ILE A 73 6.05 -18.47 -4.32
N ARG A 74 6.53 -19.70 -4.46
CA ARG A 74 5.73 -20.86 -4.87
C ARG A 74 5.94 -21.95 -3.81
N PRO A 75 5.14 -21.99 -2.73
CA PRO A 75 5.26 -23.04 -1.74
C PRO A 75 5.00 -24.41 -2.40
N LEU A 76 5.91 -25.37 -2.22
CA LEU A 76 5.78 -26.72 -2.77
C LEU A 76 4.64 -27.50 -2.08
N HIS A 77 4.41 -27.21 -0.80
CA HIS A 77 3.38 -27.83 0.03
C HIS A 77 2.63 -26.72 0.79
N PRO A 78 1.46 -26.26 0.29
CA PRO A 78 0.72 -25.14 0.88
C PRO A 78 0.31 -25.36 2.33
N ASP A 79 0.04 -26.61 2.72
CA ASP A 79 -0.47 -26.96 4.05
C ASP A 79 0.64 -27.10 5.12
N SER A 80 1.91 -27.01 4.73
CA SER A 80 3.06 -27.17 5.62
C SER A 80 3.99 -25.95 5.63
N VAL A 81 3.50 -24.78 5.21
CA VAL A 81 4.31 -23.55 5.21
C VAL A 81 4.35 -22.99 6.64
N THR A 82 5.50 -23.11 7.28
CA THR A 82 5.78 -22.41 8.54
C THR A 82 6.43 -21.07 8.22
N TRP A 83 5.80 -19.99 8.67
CA TRP A 83 6.34 -18.64 8.58
C TRP A 83 7.15 -18.31 9.82
N PRO A 84 8.23 -17.53 9.70
CA PRO A 84 8.93 -17.00 10.86
C PRO A 84 8.13 -15.84 11.47
N ASP A 85 8.43 -15.47 12.71
CA ASP A 85 7.66 -14.46 13.47
C ASP A 85 7.64 -13.07 12.81
N GLU A 86 8.60 -12.76 11.95
CA GLU A 86 8.63 -11.51 11.18
C GLU A 86 7.62 -11.48 10.03
N VAL A 87 6.96 -12.59 9.71
CA VAL A 87 5.99 -12.69 8.62
C VAL A 87 4.60 -12.92 9.17
N VAL A 88 3.73 -11.92 8.98
CA VAL A 88 2.30 -12.08 9.21
C VAL A 88 1.70 -12.67 7.96
N ALA A 89 1.03 -13.80 8.10
CA ALA A 89 0.47 -14.56 6.99
C ALA A 89 -0.92 -15.10 7.32
N ASP A 90 -1.67 -15.36 6.26
CA ASP A 90 -2.90 -16.14 6.31
C ASP A 90 -2.68 -17.42 5.49
N GLY A 91 -2.50 -18.52 6.22
CA GLY A 91 -2.09 -19.82 5.67
C GLY A 91 -0.79 -19.72 4.84
N PRO A 92 -0.79 -20.12 3.57
CA PRO A 92 0.40 -20.07 2.71
C PRO A 92 0.68 -18.69 2.11
N VAL A 93 -0.13 -17.67 2.43
CA VAL A 93 -0.03 -16.35 1.80
C VAL A 93 0.45 -15.31 2.82
N PRO A 94 1.66 -14.73 2.64
CA PRO A 94 2.13 -13.66 3.49
C PRO A 94 1.35 -12.37 3.20
N LEU A 95 0.93 -11.69 4.26
CA LEU A 95 0.27 -10.39 4.22
C LEU A 95 1.27 -9.25 4.44
N SER A 96 2.26 -9.48 5.30
CA SER A 96 3.35 -8.55 5.51
C SER A 96 4.63 -9.24 5.97
N ARG A 97 5.74 -8.50 5.91
CA ARG A 97 7.04 -8.96 6.38
C ARG A 97 7.82 -7.82 7.02
N LEU A 98 8.31 -8.04 8.24
CA LEU A 98 9.33 -7.21 8.86
C LEU A 98 10.72 -7.61 8.34
N ILE A 99 11.45 -6.60 7.87
CA ILE A 99 12.86 -6.69 7.54
C ILE A 99 13.59 -5.95 8.66
N PRO A 100 14.35 -6.64 9.52
CA PRO A 100 15.06 -5.98 10.61
C PRO A 100 16.13 -5.03 10.08
N ALA A 101 16.51 -4.06 10.91
CA ALA A 101 17.65 -3.20 10.62
C ALA A 101 18.92 -4.05 10.48
N GLY A 102 19.77 -3.70 9.52
CA GLY A 102 20.96 -4.48 9.20
C GLY A 102 22.01 -3.65 8.49
N VAL A 103 22.87 -4.34 7.76
CA VAL A 103 23.90 -3.72 6.93
C VAL A 103 23.74 -4.28 5.53
N ASP A 104 23.65 -3.39 4.54
CA ASP A 104 23.58 -3.82 3.15
C ASP A 104 24.92 -4.38 2.64
N ARG A 105 24.92 -4.91 1.42
CA ARG A 105 26.13 -5.44 0.76
C ARG A 105 27.25 -4.40 0.54
N HIS A 106 26.96 -3.11 0.72
CA HIS A 106 27.91 -2.01 0.57
C HIS A 106 28.39 -1.47 1.92
N GLY A 107 28.01 -2.10 3.03
CA GLY A 107 28.39 -1.67 4.37
C GLY A 107 27.53 -0.53 4.94
N VAL A 108 26.43 -0.17 4.28
CA VAL A 108 25.55 0.92 4.70
C VAL A 108 24.49 0.38 5.65
N ALA A 109 24.30 1.04 6.80
CA ALA A 109 23.27 0.69 7.76
C ALA A 109 21.87 0.88 7.15
N THR A 110 21.04 -0.15 7.22
CA THR A 110 19.65 -0.13 6.76
C THR A 110 18.70 0.04 7.93
N ARG A 111 17.61 0.78 7.70
CA ARG A 111 16.50 0.88 8.66
C ARG A 111 15.68 -0.39 8.65
N ALA A 112 14.98 -0.64 9.76
CA ALA A 112 13.96 -1.68 9.79
C ALA A 112 12.82 -1.27 8.85
N ARG A 113 12.18 -2.25 8.21
CA ARG A 113 11.12 -2.00 7.23
C ARG A 113 10.00 -3.02 7.35
N VAL A 114 8.77 -2.55 7.47
CA VAL A 114 7.57 -3.38 7.29
C VAL A 114 7.16 -3.30 5.83
N VAL A 115 7.12 -4.45 5.17
CA VAL A 115 6.64 -4.59 3.80
C VAL A 115 5.22 -5.14 3.83
N LEU A 116 4.25 -4.40 3.31
CA LEU A 116 2.86 -4.82 3.17
C LEU A 116 2.62 -5.36 1.76
N PHE A 117 2.00 -6.53 1.65
CA PHE A 117 1.66 -7.14 0.37
C PHE A 117 0.25 -6.77 -0.06
N ARG A 118 0.19 -5.84 -1.00
CA ARG A 118 -1.05 -5.19 -1.42
C ARG A 118 -2.08 -6.15 -1.98
N LYS A 119 -1.72 -7.07 -2.88
CA LYS A 119 -2.70 -7.97 -3.52
C LYS A 119 -3.32 -8.96 -2.54
N PRO A 120 -2.55 -9.63 -1.66
CA PRO A 120 -3.13 -10.45 -0.60
C PRO A 120 -4.11 -9.71 0.31
N LEU A 121 -3.81 -8.45 0.64
CA LEU A 121 -4.65 -7.61 1.49
C LEU A 121 -5.92 -7.14 0.76
N GLU A 122 -5.79 -6.61 -0.46
CA GLU A 122 -6.92 -6.20 -1.31
C GLU A 122 -7.90 -7.36 -1.61
N LEU A 123 -7.41 -8.60 -1.70
CA LEU A 123 -8.24 -9.78 -1.98
C LEU A 123 -9.02 -10.29 -0.78
N ARG A 124 -8.65 -9.87 0.44
CA ARG A 124 -9.29 -10.31 1.70
C ARG A 124 -10.33 -9.34 2.22
N ALA A 125 -10.15 -8.07 1.95
CA ALA A 125 -11.12 -7.04 2.32
C ALA A 125 -12.29 -6.99 1.33
N SER A 126 -13.51 -6.88 1.84
CA SER A 126 -14.71 -6.76 0.99
C SER A 126 -14.89 -5.33 0.48
N ASP A 127 -14.51 -4.35 1.30
CA ASP A 127 -14.59 -2.92 1.02
C ASP A 127 -13.38 -2.14 1.60
N PRO A 128 -13.26 -0.82 1.36
CA PRO A 128 -12.13 -0.04 1.84
C PRO A 128 -12.04 0.09 3.36
N ASP A 129 -13.14 0.04 4.10
CA ASP A 129 -13.14 0.18 5.55
C ASP A 129 -12.63 -1.13 6.17
N ASP A 130 -13.13 -2.28 5.68
CA ASP A 130 -12.57 -3.61 5.99
C ASP A 130 -11.06 -3.68 5.75
N LEU A 131 -10.59 -3.03 4.66
CA LEU A 131 -9.17 -3.02 4.32
C LEU A 131 -8.35 -2.20 5.32
N VAL A 132 -8.88 -1.08 5.81
CA VAL A 132 -8.21 -0.26 6.85
C VAL A 132 -8.10 -1.05 8.14
N ASP A 133 -9.16 -1.74 8.54
CA ASP A 133 -9.17 -2.59 9.74
C ASP A 133 -8.16 -3.74 9.61
N LEU A 134 -8.16 -4.46 8.48
CA LEU A 134 -7.17 -5.51 8.21
C LEU A 134 -5.73 -4.97 8.19
N LEU A 135 -5.51 -3.80 7.58
CA LEU A 135 -4.20 -3.14 7.57
C LEU A 135 -3.74 -2.80 8.99
N ARG A 136 -4.65 -2.31 9.84
CA ARG A 136 -4.39 -1.97 11.23
C ARG A 136 -3.98 -3.20 12.02
N GLU A 137 -4.73 -4.30 11.92
CA GLU A 137 -4.38 -5.57 12.57
C GLU A 137 -2.98 -6.06 12.18
N VAL A 138 -2.69 -6.07 10.87
CA VAL A 138 -1.39 -6.50 10.36
C VAL A 138 -0.26 -5.57 10.82
N LEU A 139 -0.48 -4.26 10.84
CA LEU A 139 0.51 -3.28 11.31
C LEU A 139 0.76 -3.41 12.82
N VAL A 140 -0.29 -3.62 13.62
CA VAL A 140 -0.17 -3.86 15.07
C VAL A 140 0.72 -5.05 15.34
N GLN A 141 0.48 -6.19 14.68
CA GLN A 141 1.32 -7.37 14.81
C GLN A 141 2.78 -7.08 14.43
N GLN A 142 3.02 -6.43 13.30
CA GLN A 142 4.38 -6.13 12.84
C GLN A 142 5.13 -5.15 13.76
N ILE A 143 4.43 -4.14 14.28
CA ILE A 143 5.00 -3.18 15.23
C ILE A 143 5.30 -3.85 16.56
N ALA A 144 4.42 -4.75 17.02
CA ALA A 144 4.63 -5.55 18.23
C ALA A 144 5.89 -6.41 18.09
N THR A 145 6.03 -7.14 16.98
CA THR A 145 7.24 -7.91 16.66
C THR A 145 8.49 -7.02 16.60
N TYR A 146 8.39 -5.83 15.98
CA TYR A 146 9.51 -4.88 15.91
C TYR A 146 9.94 -4.36 17.28
N LEU A 147 8.99 -4.06 18.17
CA LEU A 147 9.25 -3.54 19.51
C LEU A 147 9.53 -4.65 20.54
N GLY A 148 9.33 -5.92 20.19
CA GLY A 148 9.48 -7.06 21.08
C GLY A 148 8.45 -7.08 22.21
N VAL A 149 7.22 -6.63 21.94
CA VAL A 149 6.12 -6.59 22.91
C VAL A 149 4.92 -7.36 22.37
N ASP A 150 3.94 -7.61 23.23
CA ASP A 150 2.68 -8.24 22.84
C ASP A 150 1.82 -7.27 21.99
N PRO A 151 1.14 -7.75 20.93
CA PRO A 151 0.19 -6.94 20.13
C PRO A 151 -0.86 -6.19 20.96
N ASP A 152 -1.34 -6.77 22.05
CA ASP A 152 -2.35 -6.17 22.93
C ASP A 152 -1.84 -4.89 23.62
N ILE A 153 -0.51 -4.76 23.77
CA ILE A 153 0.11 -3.54 24.29
C ILE A 153 0.09 -2.42 23.25
N ILE A 154 0.24 -2.75 21.97
CA ILE A 154 0.26 -1.78 20.87
C ILE A 154 -1.15 -1.26 20.59
N ASP A 155 -2.13 -2.17 20.64
CA ASP A 155 -3.52 -1.86 20.48
C ASP A 155 -4.42 -2.67 21.43
N PRO A 156 -4.77 -2.11 22.60
CA PRO A 156 -5.67 -2.79 23.51
C PRO A 156 -7.07 -2.83 22.90
N ALA A 157 -7.67 -4.02 22.87
CA ALA A 157 -9.07 -4.14 22.48
C ALA A 157 -9.94 -3.26 23.39
N PRO A 158 -10.95 -2.54 22.85
CA PRO A 158 -11.90 -1.84 23.70
C PRO A 158 -12.65 -2.86 24.56
N GLU A 159 -12.64 -2.66 25.89
CA GLU A 159 -13.45 -3.42 26.84
C GLU A 159 -14.96 -3.31 26.54
#